data_AF-A0A699ZUX9-F1
#
_entry.id   AF-A0A699ZUX9-F1
#
_cell.length_a   1.000
_cell.length_b   1.000
_cell.length_c   1.000
_cell.angle_alpha   90.00
_cell.angle_beta   90.00
_cell.angle_gamma   90.00
#
_symmetry.space_group_name_H-M   'P 1'
#
loop_
_entity.id
_entity.type
_entity.pdbx_description
1 polymer ?
#
loop_
_entity_poly.entity_id
_entity_poly.type
_entity_poly.pdbx_seq_one_letter_code
_entity_poly.pdbx_strand_id
1 'polypeptide(L)'
;MEMGVTGCRFVLGSTKMLAVALGKTEADELRTGLSRLSARIKGMVGLFFTSLSREEVEAAFKGFSHEDFARPGSKATHAFSLQPGLRKLGLTTRLNKGVVELLKDHVVCQAGQVLDPHQASILRVFDIKMATFRLQLLACWHTAKAAAS
;
A
#
# COMPACT_ATOMS: atom_id res chain seq x y z
N MET A 1 11.34 -4.83 2.02
CA MET A 1 10.11 -5.16 2.75
C MET A 1 10.39 -6.40 3.56
N GLU A 2 11.05 -6.26 4.70
CA GLU A 2 11.38 -7.40 5.56
C GLU A 2 10.18 -7.65 6.49
N MET A 3 9.45 -8.73 6.24
CA MET A 3 8.39 -9.20 7.14
C MET A 3 8.95 -10.19 8.19
N GLY A 4 10.27 -10.27 8.34
CA GLY A 4 10.91 -11.25 9.22
C GLY A 4 10.71 -12.72 8.80
N VAL A 5 10.21 -12.96 7.59
CA VAL A 5 9.92 -14.32 7.09
C VAL A 5 10.97 -14.72 6.06
N THR A 6 11.89 -15.59 6.46
CA THR A 6 12.86 -16.21 5.55
C THR A 6 12.16 -17.20 4.62
N GLY A 7 12.64 -17.32 3.38
CA GLY A 7 12.10 -18.29 2.41
C GLY A 7 10.76 -17.92 1.75
N CYS A 8 10.28 -16.68 1.90
CA CYS A 8 9.07 -16.20 1.24
C CYS A 8 9.37 -15.42 -0.05
N ARG A 9 8.48 -15.50 -1.05
CA ARG A 9 8.60 -14.76 -2.30
C ARG A 9 7.30 -14.06 -2.68
N PHE A 10 7.39 -12.76 -2.93
CA PHE A 10 6.33 -12.00 -3.58
C PHE A 10 6.52 -11.98 -5.08
N VAL A 11 5.44 -12.18 -5.82
CA VAL A 11 5.37 -11.96 -7.26
C VAL A 11 4.27 -10.94 -7.52
N LEU A 12 4.68 -9.76 -7.96
CA LEU A 12 3.79 -8.66 -8.33
C LEU A 12 3.82 -8.49 -9.84
N GLY A 13 2.69 -8.09 -10.42
CA GLY A 13 2.60 -7.90 -11.87
C GLY A 13 1.18 -7.56 -12.30
N SER A 14 0.96 -7.50 -13.62
CA SER A 14 -0.38 -7.33 -14.17
C SER A 14 -1.28 -8.47 -13.71
N THR A 15 -2.46 -8.12 -13.16
CA THR A 15 -3.46 -9.08 -12.70
C THR A 15 -3.83 -10.09 -13.78
N LYS A 16 -3.89 -9.65 -15.05
CA LYS A 16 -4.13 -10.52 -16.20
C LYS A 16 -3.03 -11.57 -16.36
N MET A 17 -1.77 -11.20 -16.20
CA MET A 17 -0.65 -12.13 -16.30
C MET A 17 -0.63 -13.13 -15.14
N LEU A 18 -0.83 -12.64 -13.91
CA LEU A 18 -0.89 -13.52 -12.74
C LEU A 18 -2.04 -14.54 -12.84
N ALA A 19 -3.21 -14.11 -13.30
CA ALA A 19 -4.36 -15.00 -13.51
C ALA A 19 -4.11 -16.06 -14.59
N VAL A 20 -3.43 -15.71 -15.68
CA VAL A 20 -3.01 -16.68 -16.71
C VAL A 20 -1.98 -17.66 -16.16
N ALA A 21 -1.00 -17.19 -15.38
CA ALA A 21 0.04 -18.04 -14.81
C ALA A 21 -0.49 -19.11 -13.84
N LEU A 22 -1.63 -18.87 -13.19
CA LEU A 22 -2.29 -19.87 -12.34
C LEU A 22 -3.22 -20.83 -13.11
N GLY A 23 -3.62 -20.47 -14.33
CA GLY A 23 -4.72 -21.12 -15.06
C GLY A 23 -6.06 -20.44 -14.80
N LYS A 24 -6.83 -20.20 -15.87
CA LYS A 24 -8.18 -19.58 -15.77
C LYS A 24 -9.31 -20.59 -15.66
N THR A 25 -9.04 -21.83 -16.06
CA THR A 25 -9.98 -22.95 -16.08
C THR A 25 -9.32 -24.17 -15.45
N GLU A 26 -10.10 -25.19 -15.13
CA GLU A 26 -9.58 -26.48 -14.64
C GLU A 26 -8.75 -27.22 -15.70
N ALA A 27 -8.92 -26.92 -16.99
CA ALA A 27 -8.14 -27.53 -18.07
C ALA A 27 -6.74 -26.90 -18.20
N ASP A 28 -6.61 -25.62 -17.85
CA ASP A 28 -5.37 -24.84 -18.01
C ASP A 28 -4.60 -24.67 -16.69
N GLU A 29 -5.08 -25.23 -15.59
CA GLU A 29 -4.45 -25.08 -14.29
C GLU A 29 -3.27 -26.03 -14.11
N LEU A 30 -2.15 -25.49 -13.62
CA LEU A 30 -0.94 -26.29 -13.38
C LEU A 30 -1.15 -27.33 -12.27
N ARG A 31 -2.06 -27.02 -11.33
CA ARG A 31 -2.42 -27.88 -10.20
C ARG A 31 -3.89 -27.71 -9.86
N THR A 32 -4.50 -28.78 -9.39
CA THR A 32 -5.93 -28.83 -9.09
C THR A 32 -6.37 -27.70 -8.15
N GLY A 33 -7.36 -26.92 -8.56
CA GLY A 33 -7.96 -25.84 -7.78
C GLY A 33 -7.25 -24.48 -7.85
N LEU A 34 -6.16 -24.32 -8.61
CA LEU A 34 -5.51 -23.01 -8.80
C LEU A 34 -6.38 -22.03 -9.61
N SER A 35 -7.21 -22.53 -10.52
CA SER A 35 -8.19 -21.73 -11.27
C SER A 35 -9.16 -20.98 -10.35
N ARG A 36 -9.42 -21.50 -9.14
CA ARG A 36 -10.25 -20.81 -8.13
C ARG A 36 -9.56 -19.58 -7.54
N LEU A 37 -8.22 -19.58 -7.47
CA LEU A 37 -7.45 -18.41 -7.05
C LEU A 37 -7.42 -17.35 -8.15
N SER A 38 -7.28 -17.73 -9.42
CA SER A 38 -7.20 -16.78 -10.53
C SER A 38 -8.46 -15.92 -10.65
N ALA A 39 -9.64 -16.49 -10.36
CA ALA A 39 -10.91 -15.76 -10.30
C ALA A 39 -10.94 -14.63 -9.24
N ARG A 40 -10.07 -14.70 -8.22
CA ARG A 40 -9.96 -13.73 -7.12
C ARG A 40 -8.89 -12.65 -7.37
N ILE A 41 -8.09 -12.77 -8.43
CA ILE A 41 -7.03 -11.80 -8.76
C ILE A 41 -7.66 -10.55 -9.40
N LYS A 42 -8.05 -9.58 -8.56
CA LYS A 42 -8.65 -8.31 -8.99
C LYS A 42 -8.09 -7.14 -8.17
N GLY A 43 -7.84 -6.01 -8.81
CA GLY A 43 -7.31 -4.81 -8.16
C GLY A 43 -5.81 -4.89 -7.87
N MET A 44 -5.38 -4.31 -6.75
CA MET A 44 -3.98 -4.26 -6.33
C MET A 44 -3.62 -5.52 -5.54
N VAL A 45 -3.33 -6.60 -6.27
CA VAL A 45 -3.07 -7.93 -5.69
C VAL A 45 -1.76 -8.50 -6.23
N GLY A 46 -1.15 -9.37 -5.43
CA GLY A 46 0.07 -10.10 -5.75
C GLY A 46 -0.01 -11.53 -5.28
N LEU A 47 0.91 -12.38 -5.77
CA LEU A 47 1.07 -13.74 -5.27
C LEU A 47 2.14 -13.76 -4.19
N PHE A 48 1.87 -14.52 -3.13
CA PHE A 48 2.77 -14.74 -2.02
C PHE A 48 3.02 -16.24 -1.88
N PHE A 49 4.26 -16.66 -2.07
CA PHE A 49 4.69 -18.04 -1.96
C PHE A 49 5.51 -18.20 -0.68
N THR A 50 5.13 -19.20 0.13
CA THR A 50 5.76 -19.47 1.42
C THR A 50 5.57 -20.93 1.82
N SER A 51 6.45 -21.42 2.68
CA SER A 51 6.29 -22.70 3.39
C SER A 51 5.54 -22.56 4.72
N LEU A 52 5.17 -21.34 5.13
CA LEU A 52 4.42 -21.09 6.35
C LEU A 52 2.98 -21.63 6.27
N SER A 53 2.44 -21.97 7.43
CA SER A 53 1.02 -22.23 7.60
C SER A 53 0.18 -20.97 7.37
N ARG A 54 -1.12 -21.15 7.13
CA ARG A 54 -2.05 -20.04 6.92
C ARG A 54 -2.09 -19.11 8.13
N GLU A 55 -2.08 -19.69 9.32
CA GLU A 55 -2.19 -18.99 10.59
C GLU A 55 -0.97 -18.09 10.84
N GLU A 56 0.22 -18.60 10.54
CA GLU A 56 1.47 -17.82 10.63
C GLU A 56 1.47 -16.65 9.63
N VAL A 57 0.98 -16.86 8.41
CA VAL A 57 0.86 -15.80 7.40
C VAL A 57 -0.15 -14.73 7.81
N GLU A 58 -1.31 -15.13 8.31
CA GLU A 58 -2.33 -14.20 8.80
C GLU A 58 -1.80 -13.36 9.97
N ALA A 59 -1.07 -13.98 10.91
CA ALA A 59 -0.42 -13.29 12.01
C ALA A 59 0.65 -12.29 11.52
N ALA A 60 1.52 -12.73 10.59
CA ALA A 60 2.56 -11.89 10.01
C ALA A 60 1.98 -10.68 9.26
N PHE A 61 0.94 -10.89 8.44
CA PHE A 61 0.31 -9.81 7.67
C PHE A 61 -0.44 -8.83 8.57
N LYS A 62 -1.09 -9.31 9.63
CA LYS A 62 -1.76 -8.44 10.60
C LYS A 62 -0.79 -7.56 11.38
N GLY A 63 0.39 -8.09 11.72
CA GLY A 63 1.46 -7.32 12.35
C GLY A 63 2.16 -6.34 11.40
N PHE A 64 2.03 -6.54 10.09
CA PHE A 64 2.68 -5.71 9.09
C PHE A 64 1.82 -4.51 8.70
N SER A 65 2.29 -3.31 9.05
CA SER A 65 1.75 -2.06 8.53
C SER A 65 2.84 -1.02 8.34
N HIS A 66 2.70 -0.17 7.33
CA HIS A 66 3.59 0.96 7.11
C HIS A 66 2.77 2.23 6.86
N GLU A 67 3.25 3.35 7.39
CA GLU A 67 2.67 4.65 7.06
C GLU A 67 2.96 4.98 5.59
N ASP A 68 1.95 5.43 4.88
CA ASP A 68 2.01 5.73 3.45
C ASP A 68 1.38 7.10 3.16
N PHE A 69 1.68 7.65 2.01
CA PHE A 69 1.06 8.89 1.56
C PHE A 69 -0.41 8.66 1.21
N ALA A 70 -1.24 9.62 1.59
CA ALA A 70 -2.63 9.62 1.17
C ALA A 70 -2.73 9.71 -0.35
N ARG A 71 -3.64 8.92 -0.93
CA ARG A 71 -3.96 8.98 -2.36
C ARG A 71 -5.14 9.92 -2.59
N PRO A 72 -5.28 10.51 -3.78
CA PRO A 72 -6.48 11.27 -4.12
C PRO A 72 -7.73 10.42 -3.89
N GLY A 73 -8.77 11.00 -3.29
CA GLY A 73 -9.99 10.31 -2.89
C GLY A 73 -9.96 9.66 -1.50
N SER A 74 -8.80 9.57 -0.85
CA SER A 74 -8.72 9.11 0.55
C SER A 74 -9.10 10.21 1.54
N LYS A 75 -9.57 9.83 2.74
CA LYS A 75 -9.91 10.78 3.80
C LYS A 75 -8.67 11.14 4.61
N ALA A 76 -8.45 12.43 4.84
CA ALA A 76 -7.40 12.91 5.74
C ALA A 76 -7.61 12.39 7.17
N THR A 77 -6.56 11.88 7.82
CA THR A 77 -6.66 11.35 9.19
C THR A 77 -6.64 12.45 10.24
N HIS A 78 -6.02 13.59 9.93
CA HIS A 78 -5.93 14.77 10.78
C HIS A 78 -5.84 16.04 9.91
N ALA A 79 -6.01 17.21 10.52
CA ALA A 79 -5.88 18.48 9.81
C ALA A 79 -4.40 18.83 9.59
N PHE A 80 -4.08 19.42 8.43
CA PHE A 80 -2.74 19.91 8.12
C PHE A 80 -2.81 21.29 7.48
N SER A 81 -1.96 22.20 7.95
CA SER A 81 -1.86 23.58 7.45
C SER A 81 -0.40 23.98 7.33
N LEU A 82 -0.08 24.69 6.25
CA LEU A 82 1.22 25.30 6.06
C LEU A 82 1.22 26.67 6.72
N GLN A 83 2.21 26.94 7.57
CA GLN A 83 2.38 28.24 8.21
C GLN A 83 3.48 29.05 7.52
N PRO A 84 3.32 30.37 7.34
CA PRO A 84 4.37 31.29 6.92
C PRO A 84 5.45 31.32 8.01
N GLY A 85 6.50 30.49 7.90
CA GLY A 85 7.28 30.28 9.13
C GLY A 85 8.52 29.41 9.16
N LEU A 86 9.04 28.89 8.05
CA LEU A 86 10.45 28.40 8.03
C LEU A 86 11.47 29.49 8.48
N ARG A 87 11.03 30.75 8.63
CA ARG A 87 11.75 31.87 9.26
C ARG A 87 12.01 31.72 10.77
N LYS A 88 11.27 30.89 11.52
CA LYS A 88 11.49 30.69 12.99
C LYS A 88 12.73 29.86 13.34
N LEU A 89 13.39 29.24 12.36
CA LEU A 89 14.67 28.55 12.50
C LEU A 89 15.90 29.49 12.42
N GLY A 90 15.69 30.81 12.55
CA GLY A 90 16.78 31.80 12.58
C GLY A 90 17.29 32.23 11.19
N LEU A 91 16.68 31.77 10.10
CA LEU A 91 17.02 32.21 8.76
C LEU A 91 16.26 33.49 8.42
N THR A 92 16.95 34.63 8.54
CA THR A 92 16.48 35.94 8.08
C THR A 92 16.20 35.90 6.58
N THR A 93 14.93 35.86 6.16
CA THR A 93 14.60 36.02 4.73
C THR A 93 13.94 37.35 4.44
N ARG A 94 14.68 38.12 3.65
CA ARG A 94 14.33 39.31 2.86
C ARG A 94 14.01 38.81 1.43
N LEU A 95 13.20 39.54 0.68
CA LEU A 95 12.81 39.25 -0.71
C LEU A 95 14.00 38.71 -1.54
N ASN A 96 13.96 37.46 -2.01
CA ASN A 96 15.10 36.82 -2.72
C ASN A 96 14.66 36.07 -3.99
N LYS A 97 14.92 36.68 -5.16
CA LYS A 97 15.41 36.00 -6.37
C LYS A 97 14.79 34.63 -6.74
N GLY A 98 13.46 34.52 -6.85
CA GLY A 98 12.80 33.34 -7.45
C GLY A 98 12.41 32.20 -6.49
N VAL A 99 12.34 32.44 -5.18
CA VAL A 99 11.81 31.46 -4.20
C VAL A 99 10.32 31.72 -3.92
N VAL A 100 9.51 30.66 -3.91
CA VAL A 100 8.07 30.73 -3.60
C VAL A 100 7.87 30.92 -2.09
N GLU A 101 7.32 32.07 -1.68
CA GLU A 101 7.00 32.37 -0.28
C GLU A 101 5.50 32.24 -0.01
N LEU A 102 5.15 31.63 1.13
CA LEU A 102 3.76 31.57 1.60
C LEU A 102 3.42 32.86 2.34
N LEU A 103 2.45 33.64 1.84
CA LEU A 103 2.08 34.95 2.40
C LEU A 103 1.20 34.87 3.66
N LYS A 104 0.45 33.77 3.81
CA LYS A 104 -0.49 33.53 4.92
C LYS A 104 -0.66 32.02 5.15
N ASP A 105 -1.12 31.64 6.33
CA ASP A 105 -1.46 30.26 6.64
C ASP A 105 -2.36 29.66 5.55
N HIS A 106 -1.99 28.47 5.08
CA HIS A 106 -2.72 27.74 4.06
C HIS A 106 -3.14 26.39 4.61
N VAL A 107 -4.44 26.26 4.88
CA VAL A 107 -5.05 24.99 5.28
C VAL A 107 -5.02 24.05 4.09
N VAL A 108 -4.25 22.96 4.20
CA VAL A 108 -4.17 21.95 3.16
C VAL A 108 -5.37 21.02 3.26
N CYS A 109 -5.69 20.51 4.45
CA CYS A 109 -6.86 19.64 4.66
C CYS A 109 -7.34 19.66 6.11
N GLN A 110 -8.60 19.25 6.31
CA GLN A 110 -9.21 19.00 7.61
C GLN A 110 -9.39 17.49 7.85
N ALA A 111 -9.46 17.08 9.12
CA ALA A 111 -9.71 15.68 9.48
C ALA A 111 -11.03 15.17 8.86
N GLY A 112 -11.00 14.00 8.24
CA GLY A 112 -12.14 13.37 7.57
C GLY A 112 -12.45 13.89 6.16
N GLN A 113 -11.79 14.97 5.71
CA GLN A 113 -11.96 15.53 4.36
C GLN A 113 -11.45 14.56 3.29
N VAL A 114 -12.20 14.39 2.20
CA VAL A 114 -11.73 13.68 1.01
C VAL A 114 -10.68 14.53 0.29
N LEU A 115 -9.48 13.99 0.15
CA LEU A 115 -8.34 14.68 -0.42
C LEU A 115 -8.41 14.71 -1.94
N ASP A 116 -8.25 15.90 -2.52
CA ASP A 116 -8.06 16.06 -3.96
C ASP A 116 -6.59 15.77 -4.38
N PRO A 117 -6.29 15.66 -5.69
CA PRO A 117 -4.94 15.40 -6.18
C PRO A 117 -3.88 16.42 -5.75
N HIS A 118 -4.25 17.70 -5.65
CA HIS A 118 -3.34 18.77 -5.26
C HIS A 118 -3.01 18.70 -3.77
N GLN A 119 -4.01 18.48 -2.90
CA GLN A 119 -3.82 18.27 -1.46
C GLN A 119 -2.94 17.05 -1.18
N ALA A 120 -3.23 15.91 -1.83
CA ALA A 120 -2.41 14.70 -1.68
C ALA A 120 -0.95 14.91 -2.13
N SER A 121 -0.74 15.70 -3.19
CA SER A 121 0.60 16.06 -3.68
C SER A 121 1.33 16.97 -2.70
N ILE A 122 0.67 17.98 -2.12
CA ILE A 122 1.25 18.82 -1.07
C ILE A 122 1.67 17.97 0.12
N LEU A 123 0.77 17.13 0.65
CA LEU A 123 1.08 16.26 1.79
C LEU A 123 2.32 15.40 1.51
N ARG A 124 2.45 14.85 0.30
CA ARG A 124 3.63 14.08 -0.11
C ARG A 124 4.92 14.91 -0.14
N VAL A 125 4.87 16.15 -0.64
CA VAL A 125 6.04 17.05 -0.69
C VAL A 125 6.53 17.39 0.72
N PHE A 126 5.61 17.55 1.67
CA PHE A 126 5.92 17.84 3.08
C PHE A 126 6.13 16.58 3.93
N ASP A 127 6.28 15.41 3.30
CA ASP A 127 6.46 14.09 3.95
C ASP A 127 5.38 13.75 5.00
N ILE A 128 4.15 14.22 4.78
CA ILE A 128 3.01 13.97 5.66
C ILE A 128 2.27 12.71 5.20
N LYS A 129 2.46 11.63 5.95
CA LYS A 129 1.81 10.34 5.72
C LYS A 129 0.45 10.29 6.43
N MET A 130 -0.60 10.02 5.67
CA MET A 130 -1.99 9.97 6.16
C MET A 130 -2.73 8.70 5.70
N ALA A 131 -2.01 7.72 5.16
CA ALA A 131 -2.54 6.41 4.86
C ALA A 131 -1.75 5.35 5.64
N THR A 132 -2.37 4.19 5.80
CA THR A 132 -1.68 3.00 6.32
C THR A 132 -1.73 1.93 5.26
N PHE A 133 -0.56 1.53 4.75
CA PHE A 133 -0.43 0.35 3.94
C PHE A 133 -0.50 -0.89 4.83
N ARG A 134 -1.33 -1.87 4.45
CA ARG A 134 -1.46 -3.16 5.11
C ARG A 134 -1.52 -4.28 4.07
N LEU A 135 -1.02 -5.44 4.42
CA LEU A 135 -1.21 -6.65 3.63
C LEU A 135 -2.45 -7.40 4.11
N GLN A 136 -3.23 -7.93 3.17
CA GLN A 136 -4.41 -8.73 3.47
C GLN A 136 -4.34 -10.05 2.70
N LEU A 137 -4.48 -11.16 3.41
CA LEU A 137 -4.62 -12.48 2.80
C LEU A 137 -6.05 -12.60 2.23
N LEU A 138 -6.17 -12.65 0.90
CA LEU A 138 -7.47 -12.75 0.21
C LEU A 138 -7.94 -14.19 0.00
N ALA A 139 -7.00 -15.09 -0.25
CA ALA A 139 -7.22 -16.52 -0.42
C ALA A 139 -5.89 -17.26 -0.28
N CYS A 140 -5.96 -18.53 0.09
CA CYS A 140 -4.81 -19.42 0.16
C CYS A 140 -5.11 -20.70 -0.63
N TRP A 141 -4.05 -21.28 -1.20
CA TRP A 141 -4.08 -22.61 -1.78
C TRP A 141 -2.88 -23.37 -1.24
N HIS A 142 -3.07 -24.62 -0.87
CA HIS A 142 -2.01 -25.52 -0.44
C HIS A 142 -2.15 -26.84 -1.19
N THR A 143 -1.03 -27.48 -1.51
CA THR A 143 -1.08 -28.86 -2.00
C THR A 143 -1.58 -29.75 -0.87
N ALA A 144 -2.74 -30.37 -1.03
CA ALA A 144 -3.12 -31.49 -0.19
C ALA A 144 -1.92 -32.46 -0.15
N LYS A 145 -1.28 -32.61 1.02
CA LYS A 145 -0.45 -33.78 1.25
C LYS A 145 -1.41 -34.94 1.09
N ALA A 146 -1.14 -35.87 0.17
CA ALA A 146 -1.77 -37.17 0.27
C ALA A 146 -1.51 -37.63 1.70
N ALA A 147 -2.58 -37.73 2.50
CA ALA A 147 -2.51 -38.37 3.79
C ALA A 147 -2.09 -39.81 3.50
N ALA A 148 -0.81 -40.10 3.72
CA ALA A 148 -0.37 -41.47 3.88
C ALA A 148 -0.90 -41.88 5.26
N SER A 149 -1.97 -42.68 5.22
CA SER A 149 -2.55 -43.51 6.30
C SER A 149 -2.64 -42.90 7.69
#